data_AF-A0A937A8S9-F1
#
_entry.id   AF-A0A937A8S9-F1
#
_cell.length_a   1.000
_cell.length_b   1.000
_cell.length_c   1.000
_cell.angle_alpha   90.00
_cell.angle_beta   90.00
_cell.angle_gamma   90.00
#
_symmetry.space_group_name_H-M   'P 1'
#
loop_
_entity.id
_entity.type
_entity.pdbx_description
1 polymer ?
#
loop_
_entity_poly.entity_id
_entity_poly.type
_entity_poly.pdbx_seq_one_letter_code
_entity_poly.pdbx_strand_id
1 'polypeptide(L)'
;MNNCLINLFMKQFVLYLAVVVFSIFIGSQITEGVLLVPYWKSLSASDFYTYYAQHGPVIGRFYTVLTIIAALIPISVAVYCKRINSSGLKFALVSSFFAILFIVSFYVYFKGTNELFYEAHFTEAALKKELIVWNYWHWGRIVLEFTSLVFLMLALIKIQTNSVSKN
;
A
#
# COMPACT_ATOMS: atom_id res chain seq x y z
N MET A 1 -33.26 -20.74 7.71
CA MET A 1 -32.38 -21.01 6.55
C MET A 1 -31.84 -19.73 5.91
N ASN A 2 -32.65 -18.68 5.69
CA ASN A 2 -32.22 -17.44 5.01
C ASN A 2 -31.11 -16.62 5.73
N ASN A 3 -31.14 -16.49 7.06
CA ASN A 3 -30.13 -15.68 7.78
C ASN A 3 -28.71 -16.27 7.74
N CYS A 4 -28.58 -17.60 7.63
CA CYS A 4 -27.27 -18.27 7.55
C CYS A 4 -26.60 -18.00 6.19
N LEU A 5 -27.36 -18.11 5.10
CA LEU A 5 -26.88 -17.85 3.74
C LEU A 5 -26.50 -16.38 3.54
N ILE A 6 -27.30 -15.45 4.07
CA ILE A 6 -27.00 -14.01 4.02
C ILE A 6 -25.69 -13.70 4.76
N ASN A 7 -25.49 -14.27 5.96
CA ASN A 7 -24.26 -14.06 6.73
C ASN A 7 -23.01 -14.62 6.02
N LEU A 8 -23.12 -15.77 5.34
CA LEU A 8 -22.02 -16.35 4.58
C LEU A 8 -21.64 -15.48 3.37
N PHE A 9 -22.65 -15.01 2.62
CA PHE A 9 -22.45 -14.12 1.47
C PHE A 9 -21.80 -12.79 1.89
N MET A 10 -22.33 -12.16 2.94
CA MET A 10 -21.77 -10.91 3.48
C MET A 10 -20.32 -11.06 3.93
N LYS A 11 -19.97 -12.19 4.56
CA LYS A 11 -18.58 -12.47 4.94
C LYS A 11 -17.67 -12.57 3.71
N GLN A 12 -18.07 -13.33 2.69
CA GLN A 12 -17.26 -13.48 1.47
C GLN A 12 -17.09 -12.14 0.73
N PHE A 13 -18.16 -11.35 0.62
CA PHE A 13 -18.13 -10.04 0.01
C PHE A 13 -17.12 -9.11 0.70
N VAL A 14 -17.13 -9.04 2.04
CA VAL A 14 -16.17 -8.22 2.80
C VAL A 14 -14.72 -8.67 2.56
N LEU A 15 -14.46 -9.98 2.49
CA LEU A 15 -13.11 -10.49 2.24
C LEU A 15 -12.61 -10.14 0.83
N TYR A 16 -13.46 -10.27 -0.19
CA TYR A 16 -13.09 -9.87 -1.55
C TYR A 16 -12.92 -8.36 -1.68
N LEU A 17 -13.79 -7.57 -1.03
CA LEU A 17 -13.66 -6.12 -1.01
C LEU A 17 -12.31 -5.69 -0.40
N ALA A 18 -11.86 -6.34 0.66
CA ALA A 18 -10.55 -6.07 1.25
C ALA A 18 -9.40 -6.30 0.25
N VAL A 19 -9.44 -7.38 -0.52
CA VAL A 19 -8.44 -7.67 -1.58
C VAL A 19 -8.51 -6.65 -2.70
N VAL A 20 -9.71 -6.24 -3.12
CA VAL A 20 -9.91 -5.22 -4.17
C VAL A 20 -9.34 -3.89 -3.74
N VAL A 21 -9.67 -3.41 -2.53
CA VAL A 21 -9.18 -2.13 -2.00
C VAL A 21 -7.65 -2.15 -1.88
N PHE A 22 -7.06 -3.24 -1.37
CA PHE A 22 -5.61 -3.36 -1.27
C PHE A 22 -4.95 -3.41 -2.66
N SER A 23 -5.55 -4.12 -3.62
CA SER A 23 -5.06 -4.19 -5.00
C SER A 23 -5.12 -2.83 -5.71
N ILE A 24 -6.16 -2.02 -5.46
CA ILE A 24 -6.25 -0.64 -5.97
C ILE A 24 -5.10 0.21 -5.44
N PHE A 25 -4.76 0.08 -4.16
CA PHE A 25 -3.61 0.75 -3.57
C PHE A 25 -2.29 0.34 -4.24
N ILE A 26 -2.02 -0.95 -4.43
CA ILE A 26 -0.81 -1.39 -5.15
C ILE A 26 -0.82 -0.87 -6.60
N GLY A 27 -1.97 -0.95 -7.29
CA GLY A 27 -2.12 -0.44 -8.65
C GLY A 27 -1.79 1.05 -8.77
N SER A 28 -2.19 1.86 -7.77
CA SER A 28 -1.85 3.27 -7.75
C SER A 28 -0.35 3.50 -7.48
N GLN A 29 0.28 2.72 -6.60
CA GLN A 29 1.73 2.78 -6.38
C GLN A 29 2.51 2.39 -7.66
N ILE A 30 2.07 1.37 -8.39
CA ILE A 30 2.65 1.03 -9.71
C ILE A 30 2.46 2.18 -10.69
N THR A 31 1.29 2.82 -10.71
CA THR A 31 1.02 3.98 -11.56
C THR A 31 1.98 5.13 -11.26
N GLU A 32 2.27 5.41 -9.99
CA GLU A 32 3.28 6.38 -9.59
C GLU A 32 4.67 6.04 -10.15
N GLY A 33 5.11 4.80 -9.95
CA GLY A 33 6.44 4.34 -10.37
C GLY A 33 6.62 4.27 -11.89
N VAL A 34 5.54 3.99 -12.64
CA VAL A 34 5.59 3.79 -14.10
C VAL A 34 5.27 5.07 -14.87
N LEU A 35 4.40 5.95 -14.36
CA LEU A 35 3.98 7.15 -15.08
C LEU A 35 4.54 8.43 -14.46
N LEU A 36 4.31 8.64 -13.16
CA LEU A 36 4.67 9.91 -12.51
C LEU A 36 6.18 10.07 -12.37
N VAL A 37 6.88 9.05 -11.89
CA VAL A 37 8.33 9.15 -11.66
C VAL A 37 9.12 9.34 -12.96
N PRO A 38 8.84 8.61 -14.06
CA PRO A 38 9.50 8.88 -15.34
C PRO A 38 9.19 10.28 -15.88
N TYR A 39 7.97 10.78 -15.69
CA TYR A 39 7.62 12.15 -16.03
C TYR A 39 8.42 13.16 -15.20
N TRP A 40 8.50 13.01 -13.87
CA TRP A 40 9.33 13.88 -13.02
C TRP A 40 10.80 13.87 -13.45
N LYS A 41 11.32 12.71 -13.84
CA LYS A 41 12.68 12.55 -14.36
C LYS A 41 12.90 13.17 -15.74
N SER A 42 11.86 13.49 -16.51
CA SER A 42 12.02 14.16 -17.81
C SER A 42 12.01 15.69 -17.69
N LEU A 43 11.44 16.26 -16.63
CA LEU A 43 11.33 17.71 -16.41
C LEU A 43 12.67 18.38 -16.12
N SER A 44 12.84 19.65 -16.51
CA SER A 44 13.90 20.50 -15.96
C SER A 44 13.70 20.68 -14.46
N ALA A 45 14.73 21.12 -13.73
CA ALA A 45 14.59 21.36 -12.29
C ALA A 45 13.52 22.41 -11.98
N SER A 46 13.49 23.51 -12.74
CA SER A 46 12.48 24.56 -12.57
C SER A 46 11.07 24.02 -12.80
N ASP A 47 10.86 23.25 -13.88
CA ASP A 47 9.54 22.71 -14.21
C ASP A 47 9.09 21.68 -13.16
N PHE A 48 10.02 20.84 -12.67
CA PHE A 48 9.73 19.90 -11.60
C PHE A 48 9.29 20.63 -10.33
N TYR A 49 9.99 21.68 -9.90
CA TYR A 49 9.62 22.40 -8.67
C TYR A 49 8.29 23.16 -8.81
N THR A 50 8.04 23.78 -9.96
CA THR A 50 6.74 24.39 -10.24
C THR A 50 5.63 23.33 -10.20
N TYR A 51 5.84 22.18 -10.85
CA TYR A 51 4.89 21.07 -10.82
C TYR A 51 4.67 20.54 -9.40
N TYR A 52 5.75 20.30 -8.64
CA TYR A 52 5.69 19.67 -7.33
C TYR A 52 5.06 20.60 -6.29
N ALA A 53 5.31 21.91 -6.36
CA ALA A 53 4.62 22.89 -5.52
C ALA A 53 3.10 22.91 -5.77
N GLN A 54 2.69 22.78 -7.04
CA GLN A 54 1.27 22.79 -7.42
C GLN A 54 0.54 21.48 -7.12
N HIS A 55 1.16 20.33 -7.43
CA HIS A 55 0.51 19.02 -7.42
C HIS A 55 0.97 18.09 -6.30
N GLY A 56 2.18 18.29 -5.78
CA GLY A 56 2.77 17.49 -4.70
C GLY A 56 1.85 17.32 -3.49
N PRO A 57 1.18 18.38 -2.96
CA PRO A 57 0.33 18.23 -1.78
C PRO A 57 -0.89 17.35 -2.02
N VAL A 58 -1.46 17.40 -3.23
CA VAL A 58 -2.62 16.59 -3.64
C VAL A 58 -2.20 15.14 -3.84
N ILE A 59 -1.08 14.91 -4.53
CA ILE A 59 -0.48 13.59 -4.72
C ILE A 59 -0.17 12.94 -3.37
N GLY A 60 0.51 13.67 -2.48
CA GLY A 60 0.86 13.20 -1.14
C GLY A 60 -0.38 12.84 -0.31
N ARG A 61 -1.44 13.66 -0.34
CA ARG A 61 -2.70 13.36 0.35
C ARG A 61 -3.38 12.11 -0.20
N PHE A 62 -3.46 11.98 -1.52
CA PHE A 62 -4.05 10.82 -2.19
C PHE A 62 -3.37 9.51 -1.73
N TYR A 63 -2.04 9.46 -1.80
CA TYR A 63 -1.30 8.27 -1.38
C TYR A 63 -1.31 8.04 0.11
N THR A 64 -1.33 9.09 0.94
CA THR A 64 -1.43 8.95 2.40
C THR A 64 -2.73 8.26 2.80
N VAL A 65 -3.87 8.73 2.26
CA VAL A 65 -5.19 8.15 2.56
C VAL A 65 -5.26 6.69 2.12
N LEU A 66 -4.81 6.38 0.90
CA LEU A 66 -4.78 5.00 0.42
C LEU A 66 -3.87 4.10 1.25
N THR A 67 -2.68 4.59 1.63
CA THR A 67 -1.71 3.84 2.45
C THR A 67 -2.31 3.49 3.82
N ILE A 68 -2.97 4.43 4.48
CA ILE A 68 -3.62 4.20 5.78
C ILE A 68 -4.71 3.14 5.64
N ILE A 69 -5.61 3.27 4.65
CA ILE A 69 -6.68 2.31 4.40
C ILE A 69 -6.10 0.92 4.14
N ALA A 70 -5.10 0.82 3.25
CA ALA A 70 -4.48 -0.44 2.89
C ALA A 70 -3.78 -1.12 4.08
N ALA A 71 -3.07 -0.36 4.91
CA ALA A 71 -2.37 -0.91 6.07
C ALA A 71 -3.31 -1.40 7.18
N LEU A 72 -4.48 -0.78 7.35
CA LEU A 72 -5.47 -1.21 8.34
C LEU A 72 -6.12 -2.55 7.99
N ILE A 73 -6.18 -2.92 6.71
CA ILE A 73 -6.80 -4.16 6.24
C ILE A 73 -6.14 -5.41 6.86
N PRO A 74 -4.84 -5.69 6.65
CA PRO A 74 -4.21 -6.90 7.18
C PRO A 74 -4.19 -6.93 8.71
N ILE A 75 -4.07 -5.77 9.37
CA ILE A 75 -4.16 -5.65 10.83
C ILE A 75 -5.56 -6.09 11.31
N SER A 76 -6.61 -5.58 10.66
CA SER A 76 -7.99 -5.94 10.97
C SER A 76 -8.25 -7.43 10.75
N VAL A 77 -7.70 -8.00 9.67
CA VAL A 77 -7.77 -9.43 9.38
C VAL A 77 -7.02 -10.26 10.44
N ALA A 78 -5.86 -9.81 10.92
CA ALA A 78 -5.13 -10.49 12.00
C ALA A 78 -5.94 -10.50 13.30
N VAL A 79 -6.55 -9.36 13.69
CA VAL A 79 -7.45 -9.28 14.84
C VAL A 79 -8.65 -10.22 14.67
N TYR A 80 -9.26 -10.23 13.48
CA TYR A 80 -10.37 -11.12 13.18
C TYR A 80 -9.96 -12.61 13.27
N CYS A 81 -8.85 -13.00 12.63
CA CYS A 81 -8.30 -14.36 12.71
C CYS A 81 -8.08 -14.81 14.15
N LYS A 82 -7.56 -13.94 15.01
CA LYS A 82 -7.36 -14.23 16.44
C LYS A 82 -8.69 -14.48 17.14
N ARG A 83 -9.72 -13.67 16.87
CA ARG A 83 -11.05 -13.81 17.49
C ARG A 83 -11.74 -15.13 17.13
N ILE A 84 -11.59 -15.61 15.89
CA ILE A 84 -12.21 -16.87 15.44
C ILE A 84 -11.30 -18.09 15.57
N ASN A 85 -10.12 -17.93 16.18
CA ASN A 85 -9.08 -18.95 16.31
C ASN A 85 -8.73 -19.63 14.97
N SER A 86 -8.56 -18.82 13.92
CA SER A 86 -8.29 -19.30 12.56
C SER A 86 -6.82 -19.66 12.38
N SER A 87 -6.56 -20.77 11.67
CA SER A 87 -5.23 -21.14 11.18
C SER A 87 -4.60 -20.10 10.23
N GLY A 88 -5.40 -19.17 9.69
CA GLY A 88 -4.94 -18.04 8.89
C GLY A 88 -4.22 -16.94 9.68
N LEU A 89 -4.21 -16.98 11.01
CA LEU A 89 -3.60 -15.93 11.85
C LEU A 89 -2.13 -15.69 11.53
N LYS A 90 -1.33 -16.74 11.32
CA LYS A 90 0.10 -16.60 11.00
C LYS A 90 0.32 -15.79 9.73
N PHE A 91 -0.44 -16.07 8.68
CA PHE A 91 -0.36 -15.33 7.41
C PHE A 91 -0.82 -13.87 7.57
N ALA A 92 -1.88 -13.63 8.33
CA ALA A 92 -2.36 -12.27 8.59
C ALA A 92 -1.33 -11.43 9.38
N LEU A 93 -0.60 -12.03 10.32
CA LEU A 93 0.48 -11.37 11.05
C LEU A 93 1.66 -11.03 10.14
N VAL A 94 2.07 -11.96 9.26
CA VAL A 94 3.12 -11.68 8.27
C VAL A 94 2.69 -10.56 7.31
N SER A 95 1.45 -10.60 6.82
CA SER A 95 0.89 -9.53 5.98
C SER A 95 0.91 -8.18 6.70
N SER A 96 0.51 -8.14 7.98
CA SER A 96 0.52 -6.95 8.82
C SER A 96 1.94 -6.41 9.06
N PHE A 97 2.91 -7.30 9.24
CA PHE A 97 4.32 -6.92 9.37
C PHE A 97 4.82 -6.20 8.11
N PHE A 98 4.58 -6.76 6.92
CA PHE A 98 4.92 -6.08 5.67
C PHE A 98 4.14 -4.78 5.47
N ALA A 99 2.91 -4.70 5.98
CA ALA A 99 2.14 -3.46 5.94
C ALA A 99 2.77 -2.34 6.78
N ILE A 100 3.28 -2.69 7.97
CA ILE A 100 4.03 -1.76 8.80
C ILE A 100 5.34 -1.38 8.10
N LEU A 101 6.05 -2.32 7.47
CA LEU A 101 7.31 -2.01 6.78
C LEU A 101 7.14 -1.00 5.64
N PHE A 102 6.09 -1.10 4.81
CA PHE A 102 5.91 -0.10 3.76
C PHE A 102 5.56 1.28 4.34
N ILE A 103 4.86 1.37 5.48
CA ILE A 103 4.66 2.65 6.19
C ILE A 103 5.99 3.18 6.71
N VAL A 104 6.79 2.33 7.35
CA VAL A 104 8.11 2.71 7.87
C VAL A 104 9.00 3.25 6.76
N SER A 105 8.95 2.65 5.56
CA SER A 105 9.72 3.15 4.41
C SER A 105 9.43 4.61 4.07
N PHE A 106 8.18 5.07 4.24
CA PHE A 106 7.80 6.47 4.07
C PHE A 106 8.56 7.39 5.03
N TYR A 107 8.59 7.04 6.32
CA TYR A 107 9.24 7.86 7.34
C TYR A 107 10.77 7.79 7.28
N VAL A 108 11.33 6.65 6.84
CA VAL A 108 12.77 6.46 6.72
C VAL A 108 13.37 7.27 5.57
N TYR A 109 12.64 7.44 4.47
CA TYR A 109 13.19 8.06 3.26
C TYR A 109 12.28 9.15 2.67
N PHE A 110 11.05 8.79 2.26
CA PHE A 110 10.20 9.65 1.45
C PHE A 110 9.83 10.97 2.13
N LYS A 111 9.56 10.98 3.44
CA LYS A 111 9.15 12.18 4.16
C LYS A 111 10.19 13.30 4.00
N GLY A 112 11.44 13.02 4.30
CA GLY A 112 12.52 14.01 4.21
C GLY A 112 12.81 14.41 2.77
N THR A 113 12.91 13.44 1.85
CA THR A 113 13.18 13.74 0.43
C THR A 113 12.06 14.57 -0.20
N ASN A 114 10.80 14.30 0.13
CA ASN A 114 9.67 15.09 -0.37
C ASN A 114 9.65 16.51 0.21
N GLU A 115 10.05 16.70 1.47
CA GLU A 115 10.24 18.03 2.07
C GLU A 115 11.30 18.84 1.27
N LEU A 116 12.44 18.21 0.93
CA LEU A 116 13.48 18.84 0.09
C LEU A 116 12.99 19.17 -1.33
N PHE A 117 12.01 18.42 -1.86
CA PHE A 117 11.37 18.76 -3.13
C PHE A 117 10.48 20.00 -3.02
N TYR A 118 9.75 20.18 -1.91
CA TYR A 118 8.97 21.40 -1.67
C TYR A 118 9.85 22.63 -1.49
N GLU A 119 11.02 22.47 -0.87
CA GLU A 119 11.98 23.55 -0.62
C GLU A 119 12.83 23.92 -1.85
N ALA A 120 12.64 23.24 -2.98
CA ALA A 120 13.44 23.41 -4.20
C ALA A 120 14.96 23.32 -3.93
N HIS A 121 15.36 22.41 -3.04
CA HIS A 121 16.70 22.39 -2.46
C HIS A 121 17.79 21.87 -3.43
N PHE A 122 17.45 21.01 -4.39
CA PHE A 122 18.45 20.36 -5.24
C PHE A 122 18.79 21.20 -6.49
N THR A 123 20.06 21.19 -6.87
CA THR A 123 20.47 21.60 -8.21
C THR A 123 19.98 20.58 -9.25
N GLU A 124 19.99 20.94 -10.53
CA GLU A 124 19.46 20.06 -11.58
C GLU A 124 20.10 18.66 -11.60
N ALA A 125 21.43 18.57 -11.55
CA ALA A 125 22.13 17.29 -11.50
C ALA A 125 21.81 16.49 -10.23
N ALA A 126 21.71 17.18 -9.08
CA ALA A 126 21.38 16.55 -7.81
C ALA A 126 19.93 16.03 -7.78
N LEU A 127 18.97 16.79 -8.32
CA LEU A 127 17.57 16.40 -8.43
C LEU A 127 17.42 15.12 -9.27
N LYS A 128 18.08 15.05 -10.43
CA LYS A 128 18.03 13.85 -11.28
C LYS A 128 18.55 12.62 -10.55
N LYS A 129 19.66 12.76 -9.83
CA LYS A 129 20.23 11.69 -9.00
C LYS A 129 19.27 11.29 -7.88
N GLU A 130 18.67 12.25 -7.19
CA GLU A 130 17.73 11.97 -6.11
C GLU A 130 16.47 11.28 -6.63
N LEU A 131 15.91 11.69 -7.77
CA LEU A 131 14.76 11.00 -8.38
C LEU A 131 15.08 9.56 -8.80
N ILE A 132 16.35 9.24 -9.11
CA ILE A 132 16.78 7.85 -9.33
C ILE A 132 16.73 7.05 -8.03
N VAL A 133 17.28 7.60 -6.94
CA VAL A 133 17.24 6.97 -5.61
C VAL A 133 15.79 6.81 -5.12
N TRP A 134 14.97 7.84 -5.31
CA TRP A 134 13.56 7.85 -4.96
C TRP A 134 12.81 6.72 -5.66
N ASN A 135 13.08 6.54 -6.96
CA ASN A 135 12.50 5.45 -7.73
C ASN A 135 12.89 4.07 -7.19
N TYR A 136 14.14 3.87 -6.77
CA TYR A 136 14.55 2.58 -6.19
C TYR A 136 13.84 2.29 -4.87
N TRP A 137 13.74 3.28 -3.98
CA TRP A 137 12.95 3.16 -2.76
C TRP A 137 11.48 2.85 -3.05
N HIS A 138 10.92 3.48 -4.08
CA HIS A 138 9.53 3.29 -4.49
C HIS A 138 9.26 1.86 -4.96
N TRP A 139 10.11 1.32 -5.83
CA TRP A 139 10.01 -0.08 -6.24
C TRP A 139 10.24 -1.06 -5.09
N GLY A 140 11.16 -0.75 -4.18
CA GLY A 140 11.35 -1.53 -2.95
C GLY A 140 10.08 -1.57 -2.10
N ARG A 141 9.40 -0.42 -1.95
CA ARG A 141 8.12 -0.30 -1.26
C ARG A 141 7.02 -1.13 -1.94
N ILE A 142 6.89 -1.06 -3.27
CA ILE A 142 5.92 -1.88 -4.03
C ILE A 142 6.13 -3.38 -3.77
N VAL A 143 7.38 -3.85 -3.67
CA VAL A 143 7.66 -5.27 -3.35
C VAL A 143 7.15 -5.65 -1.95
N LEU A 144 7.31 -4.77 -0.95
CA LEU A 144 6.77 -4.99 0.39
C LEU A 144 5.23 -5.06 0.37
N GLU A 145 4.59 -4.17 -0.37
CA GLU A 145 3.13 -4.11 -0.51
C GLU A 145 2.58 -5.36 -1.21
N PHE A 146 3.23 -5.79 -2.31
CA PHE A 146 2.86 -7.00 -3.02
C PHE A 146 3.01 -8.25 -2.14
N THR A 147 4.09 -8.32 -1.37
CA THR A 147 4.30 -9.41 -0.40
C THR A 147 3.21 -9.39 0.67
N SER A 148 2.83 -8.22 1.18
CA SER A 148 1.72 -8.06 2.12
C SER A 148 0.41 -8.59 1.53
N LEU A 149 0.09 -8.26 0.27
CA LEU A 149 -1.11 -8.73 -0.41
C LEU A 149 -1.13 -10.26 -0.59
N VAL A 150 0.00 -10.87 -0.97
CA VAL A 150 0.10 -12.34 -1.10
C VAL A 150 -0.24 -13.01 0.23
N PHE A 151 0.36 -12.55 1.34
CA PHE A 151 0.07 -13.10 2.66
C PHE A 151 -1.35 -12.78 3.15
N LEU A 152 -1.91 -11.64 2.77
CA LEU A 152 -3.32 -11.32 3.02
C LEU A 152 -4.22 -12.35 2.34
N MET A 153 -4.03 -12.60 1.05
CA MET A 153 -4.81 -13.59 0.31
C MET A 153 -4.69 -15.00 0.92
N LEU A 154 -3.48 -15.42 1.31
CA LEU A 154 -3.28 -16.70 2.00
C LEU A 154 -4.05 -16.79 3.33
N ALA A 155 -4.07 -15.70 4.11
CA ALA A 155 -4.86 -15.64 5.33
C ALA A 155 -6.36 -15.79 5.05
N LEU A 156 -6.86 -15.09 4.03
CA LEU A 156 -8.27 -15.12 3.64
C LEU A 156 -8.72 -16.50 3.12
N ILE A 157 -7.88 -17.16 2.32
CA ILE A 157 -8.12 -18.55 1.87
C ILE A 157 -8.29 -19.47 3.08
N LYS A 158 -7.39 -19.38 4.08
CA LYS A 158 -7.51 -20.19 5.31
C LYS A 158 -8.77 -19.88 6.11
N ILE A 159 -9.20 -18.63 6.18
CA ILE A 159 -10.46 -18.24 6.84
C ILE A 159 -11.66 -18.91 6.14
N GLN A 160 -11.65 -18.96 4.80
CA GLN A 160 -12.73 -19.55 4.01
C GLN A 160 -12.77 -21.08 4.18
N THR A 161 -11.64 -21.77 4.09
CA THR A 161 -11.57 -23.23 4.27
C THR A 161 -12.05 -23.67 5.66
N ASN A 162 -11.65 -22.95 6.72
CA ASN A 162 -12.09 -23.25 8.09
C ASN A 162 -13.60 -23.04 8.31
N SER A 163 -14.27 -22.18 7.53
CA SER A 163 -15.73 -22.04 7.59
C SER A 163 -16.48 -23.14 6.85
N VAL A 164 -15.88 -23.76 5.84
CA VAL A 164 -16.50 -24.89 5.12
C VAL A 164 -16.44 -26.18 5.96
N SER A 165 -15.35 -26.40 6.71
CA SER A 165 -15.20 -27.62 7.53
C SER A 165 -16.02 -27.65 8.82
N LYS A 166 -16.67 -26.54 9.21
CA LYS A 166 -17.46 -26.43 10.44
C LYS A 166 -18.97 -26.41 10.21
N ASN A 167 -19.41 -26.43 8.94
CA ASN A 167 -20.81 -26.57 8.52
C ASN A 167 -21.04 -27.96 7.96
#